data_AF-A0A1J5S6N9-F1
#
_entry.id   AF-A0A1J5S6N9-F1
#
_cell.length_a   1.000
_cell.length_b   1.000
_cell.length_c   1.000
_cell.angle_alpha   90.00
_cell.angle_beta   90.00
_cell.angle_gamma   90.00
#
_symmetry.space_group_name_H-M   'P 1'
#
loop_
_entity.id
_entity.type
_entity.pdbx_description
1 polymer ?
#
loop_
_entity_poly.entity_id
_entity_poly.type
_entity_poly.pdbx_seq_one_letter_code
_entity_poly.pdbx_strand_id
1 'polypeptide(L)'
;MKFATLLACALTALLLAGCGNDSASYLINGADHSLTLSRVQPYFWSSAWDLSLVTTREPDCMRRHRLKPAAMDDFKVELFRTPEDRYILKQGGNWYITETEKCRLQQFQTPPAEPGERLGAFEIKDEHLQFVPAPKPAAAPAAPAAPAAP
;
A
#
# COMPACT_ATOMS: atom_id res chain seq x y z
N MET A 1 43.15 20.58 -13.19
CA MET A 1 42.13 21.08 -12.24
C MET A 1 40.70 20.84 -12.74
N LYS A 2 40.29 21.36 -13.92
CA LYS A 2 38.92 21.19 -14.45
C LYS A 2 38.45 19.73 -14.63
N PHE A 3 39.34 18.83 -15.04
CA PHE A 3 39.02 17.40 -15.23
C PHE A 3 38.75 16.65 -13.91
N ALA A 4 39.51 16.97 -12.85
CA ALA A 4 39.30 16.38 -11.53
C ALA A 4 37.99 16.88 -10.90
N THR A 5 37.63 18.14 -11.12
CA THR A 5 36.34 18.69 -10.67
C THR A 5 35.16 18.06 -11.42
N LEU A 6 35.26 17.86 -12.74
CA LEU A 6 34.22 17.19 -13.53
C LEU A 6 34.05 15.72 -13.14
N LEU A 7 35.16 15.00 -12.91
CA LEU A 7 35.11 13.61 -12.45
C LEU A 7 34.50 13.50 -11.04
N ALA A 8 34.85 14.40 -10.13
CA ALA A 8 34.28 14.46 -8.79
C ALA A 8 32.77 14.77 -8.83
N CYS A 9 32.33 15.71 -9.66
CA CYS A 9 30.91 16.00 -9.85
C CYS A 9 30.15 14.81 -10.45
N ALA A 10 30.72 14.11 -11.44
CA ALA A 10 30.10 12.93 -12.04
C ALA A 10 29.96 11.78 -11.03
N LEU A 11 30.99 11.55 -10.21
CA LEU A 11 30.97 10.52 -9.16
C LEU A 11 29.94 10.85 -8.06
N THR A 12 29.83 12.13 -7.69
CA THR A 12 28.84 12.60 -6.70
C THR A 12 27.42 12.46 -7.26
N ALA A 13 27.20 12.75 -8.54
CA ALA A 13 25.89 12.56 -9.18
C ALA A 13 25.46 11.09 -9.24
N LEU A 14 26.39 10.15 -9.51
CA LEU A 14 26.09 8.71 -9.47
C LEU A 14 25.68 8.23 -8.07
N LEU A 15 26.27 8.79 -7.01
CA LEU A 15 25.96 8.43 -5.64
C LEU A 15 24.57 8.94 -5.18
N LEU A 16 24.02 9.97 -5.83
CA LEU A 16 22.70 10.54 -5.50
C LEU A 16 21.55 9.90 -6.29
N ALA A 17 21.81 9.21 -7.40
CA ALA A 17 20.77 8.69 -8.29
C ALA A 17 20.09 7.39 -7.80
N GLY A 18 20.49 6.84 -6.65
CA GLY A 18 20.05 5.51 -6.21
C GLY A 18 18.91 5.48 -5.18
N CYS A 19 18.16 6.56 -4.98
CA CYS A 19 17.04 6.56 -4.03
C CYS A 19 15.75 6.09 -4.70
N GLY A 20 15.46 4.78 -4.62
CA GLY A 20 14.21 4.22 -5.09
C GLY A 20 13.03 4.70 -4.23
N ASN A 21 11.99 5.25 -4.86
CA ASN A 21 10.73 5.55 -4.19
C ASN A 21 9.57 5.16 -5.10
N ASP A 22 8.50 4.64 -4.50
CA ASP A 22 7.35 4.17 -5.25
C ASP A 22 6.09 4.14 -4.36
N SER A 23 4.93 4.21 -4.99
CA SER A 23 3.65 4.16 -4.29
C SER A 23 2.52 3.63 -5.15
N ALA A 24 1.59 2.89 -4.52
CA ALA A 24 0.36 2.45 -5.14
C ALA A 24 -0.83 2.73 -4.22
N SER A 25 -1.98 3.03 -4.83
CA SER A 25 -3.19 3.42 -4.11
C SER A 25 -4.35 2.48 -4.42
N TYR A 26 -5.07 2.11 -3.38
CA TYR A 26 -6.41 1.55 -3.48
C TYR A 26 -7.43 2.67 -3.20
N LEU A 27 -8.25 2.99 -4.19
CA LEU A 27 -9.29 4.01 -4.09
C LEU A 27 -10.57 3.36 -3.58
N ILE A 28 -11.08 3.83 -2.45
CA ILE A 28 -12.32 3.34 -1.85
C ILE A 28 -13.51 4.10 -2.44
N ASN A 29 -13.48 5.43 -2.35
CA ASN A 29 -14.50 6.34 -2.88
C ASN A 29 -13.83 7.54 -3.58
N GLY A 30 -12.93 7.26 -4.53
CA GLY A 30 -12.17 8.29 -5.23
C GLY A 30 -10.87 8.69 -4.53
N ALA A 31 -10.29 9.82 -4.92
CA ALA A 31 -9.01 10.30 -4.38
C ALA A 31 -9.09 10.67 -2.89
N ASP A 32 -10.21 11.27 -2.50
CA ASP A 32 -10.48 11.78 -1.15
C ASP A 32 -10.59 10.64 -0.12
N HIS A 33 -10.90 9.42 -0.53
CA HIS A 33 -10.98 8.26 0.36
C HIS A 33 -10.17 7.08 -0.20
N SER A 34 -8.92 6.97 0.24
CA SER A 34 -7.95 6.04 -0.33
C SER A 34 -6.96 5.48 0.70
N LEU A 35 -6.39 4.32 0.35
CA LEU A 35 -5.29 3.68 1.07
C LEU A 35 -4.09 3.61 0.13
N THR A 36 -3.03 4.34 0.44
CA THR A 36 -1.83 4.41 -0.39
C THR A 36 -0.66 3.75 0.31
N LEU A 37 -0.13 2.69 -0.27
CA LEU A 37 1.11 2.07 0.18
C LEU A 37 2.29 2.74 -0.53
N SER A 38 3.24 3.23 0.25
CA SER A 38 4.47 3.85 -0.23
C SER A 38 5.67 3.07 0.28
N ARG A 39 6.64 2.84 -0.61
CA ARG A 39 7.94 2.25 -0.30
C ARG A 39 9.05 3.23 -0.64
N VAL A 40 10.05 3.32 0.23
CA VAL A 40 11.25 4.13 0.02
C VAL A 40 12.47 3.31 0.36
N GLN A 41 13.44 3.27 -0.54
CA GLN A 41 14.73 2.65 -0.29
C GLN A 41 15.60 3.67 0.45
N PRO A 42 15.97 3.41 1.72
CA PRO A 42 16.72 4.40 2.50
C PRO A 42 18.12 4.64 1.94
N TYR A 43 18.73 3.62 1.33
CA TYR A 43 20.05 3.67 0.72
C TYR A 43 20.10 2.77 -0.52
N PHE A 44 20.85 3.16 -1.55
CA PHE A 44 20.95 2.39 -2.79
C PHE A 44 21.51 0.96 -2.62
N TRP A 45 22.25 0.72 -1.53
CA TRP A 45 22.81 -0.59 -1.16
C TRP A 45 21.94 -1.39 -0.17
N SER A 46 20.81 -0.83 0.29
CA SER A 46 19.90 -1.49 1.22
C SER A 46 18.97 -2.44 0.47
N SER A 47 18.91 -3.71 0.89
CA SER A 47 17.91 -4.66 0.42
C SER A 47 16.54 -4.46 1.08
N ALA A 48 16.51 -3.79 2.24
CA ALA A 48 15.30 -3.49 2.99
C ALA A 48 14.75 -2.11 2.58
N TRP A 49 13.44 -2.06 2.34
CA TRP A 49 12.71 -0.84 2.03
C TRP A 49 11.83 -0.42 3.19
N ASP A 50 11.81 0.88 3.47
CA ASP A 50 10.89 1.48 4.42
C ASP A 50 9.50 1.54 3.80
N LEU A 51 8.54 0.94 4.50
CA LEU A 51 7.15 0.94 4.09
C LEU A 51 6.34 1.92 4.91
N SER A 52 5.41 2.60 4.25
CA SER A 52 4.46 3.48 4.89
C SER A 52 3.09 3.33 4.24
N LEU A 53 2.06 3.15 5.08
CA LEU A 53 0.67 3.25 4.65
C LEU A 53 0.17 4.67 4.90
N VAL A 54 -0.33 5.32 3.87
CA VAL A 54 -1.04 6.59 3.97
C VAL A 54 -2.53 6.31 3.89
N THR A 55 -3.23 6.58 4.97
CA THR A 55 -4.68 6.47 5.06
C THR A 55 -5.27 7.87 4.84
N THR A 56 -6.12 8.00 3.82
CA THR A 56 -6.73 9.27 3.42
C THR A 56 -8.25 9.14 3.42
N ARG A 57 -8.91 10.07 4.10
CA ARG A 57 -10.35 10.35 4.12
C ARG A 57 -10.52 11.87 4.28
N GLU A 58 -10.37 12.62 3.20
CA GLU A 58 -10.53 14.07 3.24
C GLU A 58 -12.00 14.47 3.48
N PRO A 59 -12.24 15.60 4.17
CA PRO A 59 -11.28 16.46 4.88
C PRO A 59 -10.94 15.96 6.29
N ASP A 60 -11.60 14.88 6.74
CA ASP A 60 -11.56 14.43 8.14
C ASP A 60 -10.17 13.98 8.58
N CYS A 61 -9.42 13.33 7.68
CA CYS A 61 -8.25 12.58 8.08
C CYS A 61 -7.27 12.25 6.94
N MET A 62 -5.99 12.60 7.12
CA MET A 62 -4.89 12.11 6.28
C MET A 62 -3.68 11.82 7.15
N ARG A 63 -3.25 10.55 7.24
CA ARG A 63 -2.11 10.17 8.09
C ARG A 63 -1.22 9.12 7.46
N ARG A 64 0.08 9.36 7.54
CA ARG A 64 1.13 8.39 7.19
C ARG A 64 1.50 7.55 8.41
N HIS A 65 1.43 6.23 8.26
CA HIS A 65 1.80 5.25 9.25
C HIS A 65 2.98 4.43 8.74
N ARG A 66 4.06 4.36 9.52
CA ARG A 66 5.21 3.52 9.19
C ARG A 66 4.86 2.06 9.47
N LEU A 67 5.08 1.20 8.49
CA LEU A 67 4.99 -0.26 8.63
C LEU A 67 6.37 -0.83 8.94
N LYS A 68 6.45 -2.15 9.19
CA LYS A 68 7.77 -2.78 9.28
C LYS A 68 8.44 -2.76 7.91
N PRO A 69 9.77 -2.57 7.84
CA PRO A 69 10.50 -2.72 6.58
C PRO A 69 10.30 -4.11 5.98
N ALA A 70 10.31 -4.20 4.65
CA ALA A 70 10.29 -5.47 3.92
C ALA A 70 11.47 -5.56 2.96
N ALA A 71 11.94 -6.79 2.74
CA ALA A 71 12.73 -7.12 1.56
C ALA A 71 11.83 -7.08 0.32
N MET A 72 12.42 -6.80 -0.84
CA MET A 72 11.67 -6.75 -2.11
C MET A 72 11.47 -8.13 -2.75
N ASP A 73 12.26 -9.12 -2.33
CA ASP A 73 12.09 -10.50 -2.77
C ASP A 73 10.70 -10.99 -2.37
N ASP A 74 9.88 -11.34 -3.37
CA ASP A 74 8.48 -11.75 -3.21
C ASP A 74 7.60 -10.76 -2.44
N PHE A 75 7.85 -9.46 -2.60
CA PHE A 75 7.09 -8.42 -1.92
C PHE A 75 5.59 -8.47 -2.29
N LYS A 76 4.77 -8.72 -1.26
CA LYS A 76 3.32 -8.72 -1.36
C LYS A 76 2.68 -8.22 -0.08
N VAL A 77 1.79 -7.24 -0.22
CA VAL A 77 0.94 -6.77 0.88
C VAL A 77 -0.51 -6.98 0.50
N GLU A 78 -1.16 -7.95 1.12
CA GLU A 78 -2.56 -8.26 0.83
C GLU A 78 -3.48 -7.31 1.60
N LEU A 79 -4.55 -6.87 0.95
CA LEU A 79 -5.55 -5.97 1.50
C LEU A 79 -6.89 -6.70 1.64
N PHE A 80 -7.46 -6.63 2.83
CA PHE A 80 -8.76 -7.21 3.16
C PHE A 80 -9.69 -6.14 3.73
N ARG A 81 -11.01 -6.34 3.56
CA ARG A 81 -12.07 -5.51 4.14
C ARG A 81 -12.85 -6.35 5.16
N THR A 82 -12.96 -5.81 6.36
CA THR A 82 -13.81 -6.37 7.41
C THR A 82 -15.27 -5.93 7.21
N PRO A 83 -16.26 -6.65 7.76
CA PRO A 83 -17.67 -6.24 7.76
C PRO A 83 -17.93 -4.87 8.42
N GLU A 84 -17.06 -4.44 9.33
CA GLU A 84 -17.14 -3.15 10.04
C GLU A 84 -16.45 -1.99 9.28
N ASP A 85 -16.27 -2.11 7.96
CA ASP A 85 -15.60 -1.10 7.12
C ASP A 85 -14.18 -0.69 7.55
N ARG A 86 -13.51 -1.59 8.28
CA ARG A 86 -12.07 -1.53 8.52
C ARG A 86 -11.30 -2.32 7.48
N TYR A 87 -10.04 -1.98 7.33
CA TYR A 87 -9.15 -2.60 6.36
C TYR A 87 -8.01 -3.30 7.07
N ILE A 88 -7.74 -4.54 6.68
CA ILE A 88 -6.65 -5.33 7.21
C ILE A 88 -5.57 -5.44 6.13
N LEU A 89 -4.34 -5.14 6.51
CA LEU A 89 -3.16 -5.33 5.67
C LEU A 89 -2.35 -6.49 6.20
N LYS A 90 -1.99 -7.41 5.31
CA LYS A 90 -1.11 -8.53 5.61
C LYS A 90 0.19 -8.36 4.84
N GLN A 91 1.26 -8.15 5.57
CA GLN A 91 2.62 -8.03 5.06
C GLN A 91 3.41 -9.27 5.51
N GLY A 92 3.44 -10.31 4.68
CA GLY A 92 4.04 -11.59 5.04
C GLY A 92 3.39 -12.17 6.31
N GLY A 93 4.15 -12.21 7.41
CA GLY A 93 3.66 -12.62 8.73
C GLY A 93 3.12 -11.50 9.62
N ASN A 94 3.24 -10.23 9.22
CA ASN A 94 2.75 -9.09 10.00
C ASN A 94 1.34 -8.72 9.54
N TRP A 95 0.45 -8.51 10.51
CA TRP A 95 -0.94 -8.13 10.28
C TRP A 95 -1.21 -6.77 10.88
N TYR A 96 -1.86 -5.91 10.12
CA TYR A 96 -2.23 -4.56 10.53
C TYR A 96 -3.70 -4.34 10.28
N ILE A 97 -4.35 -3.56 11.14
CA ILE A 97 -5.70 -3.05 10.92
C ILE A 97 -5.64 -1.53 10.84
N THR A 98 -6.25 -0.98 9.79
CA THR A 98 -6.41 0.45 9.62
C THR A 98 -7.89 0.82 9.59
N GLU A 99 -8.19 1.91 10.30
CA GLU A 99 -9.48 2.60 10.28
C GLU A 99 -9.33 3.89 9.51
N THR A 100 -10.17 4.12 8.49
CA THR A 100 -10.14 5.36 7.71
C THR A 100 -10.80 6.53 8.44
N GLU A 101 -11.77 6.26 9.32
CA GLU A 101 -12.50 7.31 10.06
C GLU A 101 -11.64 8.07 11.07
N LYS A 102 -10.67 7.40 11.70
CA LYS A 102 -9.78 7.97 12.72
C LYS A 102 -8.31 8.02 12.29
N CYS A 103 -8.00 7.62 11.05
CA CYS A 103 -6.66 7.25 10.56
C CYS A 103 -5.79 6.62 11.65
N ARG A 104 -6.26 5.49 12.18
CA ARG A 104 -5.47 4.71 13.13
C ARG A 104 -5.04 3.43 12.45
N LEU A 105 -3.75 3.14 12.61
CA LEU A 105 -3.17 1.86 12.25
C LEU A 105 -2.77 1.16 13.55
N GLN A 106 -3.15 -0.11 13.69
CA GLN A 106 -2.72 -0.97 14.78
C GLN A 106 -2.14 -2.25 14.21
N GLN A 107 -1.06 -2.74 14.80
CA GLN A 107 -0.48 -4.03 14.46
C GLN A 107 -1.10 -5.12 15.34
N PHE A 108 -1.56 -6.21 14.74
CA PHE A 108 -1.97 -7.39 15.50
C PHE A 108 -0.75 -8.15 16.02
N GLN A 109 -0.85 -8.67 17.24
CA GLN A 109 0.16 -9.56 17.82
C GLN A 109 0.03 -10.99 17.29
N THR A 110 -1.20 -11.41 16.97
CA THR A 110 -1.53 -12.72 16.41
C THR A 110 -2.35 -12.56 15.13
N PRO A 111 -2.28 -13.50 14.18
CA PRO A 111 -3.12 -13.46 12.99
C PRO A 111 -4.61 -13.33 13.36
N PRO A 112 -5.38 -12.45 12.69
CA PRO A 112 -6.81 -12.37 12.90
C PRO A 112 -7.48 -13.67 12.44
N ALA A 113 -8.44 -14.17 13.23
CA ALA A 113 -9.16 -15.40 12.90
C ALA A 113 -9.97 -15.27 11.60
N GLU A 114 -10.54 -14.08 11.35
CA GLU A 114 -11.32 -13.77 10.16
C GLU A 114 -10.90 -12.41 9.58
N PRO A 115 -10.01 -12.39 8.57
CA PRO A 115 -9.55 -11.13 7.96
C PRO A 115 -10.60 -10.44 7.07
N GLY A 116 -11.71 -11.12 6.74
CA GLY A 116 -12.78 -10.60 5.90
C GLY A 116 -12.57 -10.83 4.40
N GLU A 117 -13.20 -9.99 3.57
CA GLU A 117 -13.16 -10.09 2.11
C GLU A 117 -11.79 -9.63 1.57
N ARG A 118 -11.14 -10.45 0.74
CA ARG A 118 -9.88 -10.06 0.09
C ARG A 118 -10.16 -9.10 -1.06
N LEU A 119 -9.70 -7.86 -0.94
CA LEU A 119 -9.85 -6.82 -1.96
C LEU A 119 -8.78 -6.91 -3.05
N GLY A 120 -7.57 -7.33 -2.68
CA GLY A 120 -6.43 -7.38 -3.59
C GLY A 120 -5.10 -7.48 -2.88
N ALA A 121 -4.04 -7.18 -3.60
CA ALA A 121 -2.69 -7.11 -3.06
C ALA A 121 -1.87 -6.02 -3.74
N PHE A 122 -1.03 -5.35 -2.97
CA PHE A 122 0.05 -4.53 -3.48
C PHE A 122 1.23 -5.44 -3.79
N GLU A 123 1.60 -5.49 -5.06
CA GLU A 123 2.64 -6.37 -5.60
C GLU A 123 3.58 -5.57 -6.50
N ILE A 124 4.80 -6.07 -6.69
CA ILE A 124 5.73 -5.48 -7.64
C ILE A 124 5.48 -6.09 -9.01
N LYS A 125 5.10 -5.25 -9.97
CA LYS A 125 4.91 -5.60 -11.37
C LYS A 125 5.71 -4.65 -12.23
N ASP A 126 6.51 -5.22 -13.13
CA ASP A 126 7.38 -4.44 -14.03
C ASP A 126 8.24 -3.44 -13.23
N GLU A 127 8.83 -3.92 -12.11
CA GLU A 127 9.66 -3.14 -11.18
C GLU A 127 8.90 -2.06 -10.36
N HIS A 128 7.63 -1.81 -10.67
CA HIS A 128 6.77 -0.82 -10.00
C HIS A 128 5.80 -1.45 -9.01
N LEU A 129 5.51 -0.73 -7.92
CA LEU A 129 4.50 -1.08 -6.94
C LEU A 129 3.14 -0.82 -7.57
N GLN A 130 2.31 -1.85 -7.64
CA GLN A 130 0.97 -1.76 -8.21
C GLN A 130 -0.04 -2.45 -7.30
N PHE A 131 -1.25 -1.89 -7.22
CA PHE A 131 -2.37 -2.57 -6.58
C PHE A 131 -3.03 -3.50 -7.60
N VAL A 132 -3.06 -4.78 -7.29
CA VAL A 132 -3.69 -5.84 -8.08
C VAL A 132 -4.99 -6.25 -7.38
N PRO A 133 -6.17 -5.92 -7.95
CA PRO A 133 -7.44 -6.34 -7.39
C PRO A 133 -7.52 -7.86 -7.30
N ALA A 134 -8.12 -8.36 -6.22
CA ALA A 134 -8.46 -9.77 -6.15
C ALA A 134 -9.55 -10.07 -7.19
N PRO A 135 -9.53 -11.25 -7.82
CA PRO A 135 -10.67 -11.68 -8.63
C PRO A 135 -11.90 -11.70 -7.73
N LYS A 136 -12.84 -10.80 -8.02
CA LYS A 136 -14.12 -10.72 -7.31
C LYS A 136 -14.76 -12.11 -7.40
N PRO A 137 -15.16 -12.76 -6.29
CA PRO A 137 -16.06 -13.90 -6.37
C PRO A 137 -17.25 -13.43 -7.19
N ALA A 138 -17.55 -14.11 -8.30
CA ALA A 138 -18.61 -13.71 -9.23
C ALA A 138 -19.81 -13.27 -8.40
N ALA A 139 -20.19 -11.99 -8.54
CA ALA A 139 -21.34 -11.45 -7.84
C ALA A 139 -22.50 -12.40 -8.14
N ALA A 140 -23.09 -12.99 -7.11
CA ALA A 140 -24.40 -13.61 -7.25
C ALA A 140 -25.27 -12.56 -7.97
N PRO A 141 -25.87 -12.90 -9.12
CA PRO A 141 -26.57 -11.92 -9.94
C PRO A 141 -27.58 -11.20 -9.07
N ALA A 142 -27.49 -9.86 -9.06
CA ALA A 142 -28.43 -9.01 -8.36
C ALA A 142 -29.84 -9.46 -8.75
N ALA A 143 -30.62 -9.87 -7.74
CA ALA A 143 -32.02 -10.19 -7.95
C ALA A 143 -32.66 -9.00 -8.68
N PRO A 144 -33.38 -9.24 -9.80
CA PRO A 144 -33.97 -8.16 -10.58
C PRO A 144 -34.90 -7.35 -9.67
N ALA A 145 -34.70 -6.04 -9.67
CA ALA A 145 -35.56 -5.10 -8.98
C ALA A 145 -37.01 -5.36 -9.40
N ALA A 146 -37.84 -5.73 -8.42
CA ALA A 146 -39.27 -5.88 -8.64
C ALA A 146 -39.85 -4.54 -9.13
N PRO A 147 -40.63 -4.51 -10.21
CA PRO A 147 -41.27 -3.28 -10.66
C PRO A 147 -42.27 -2.80 -9.61
N ALA A 148 -42.20 -1.52 -9.27
CA ALA A 148 -43.21 -0.85 -8.48
C ALA A 148 -44.56 -0.93 -9.21
N ALA A 149 -45.58 -1.47 -8.54
CA ALA A 149 -46.93 -1.55 -9.07
C ALA A 149 -47.62 -0.16 -9.02
N PRO A 150 -48.49 0.17 -9.99
CA PRO A 150 -49.26 1.42 -10.05
C PRO A 150 -50.38 1.51 -9.02
#